data_AF-A0A924JBX8-F1
#
_entry.id   AF-A0A924JBX8-F1
#
_cell.length_a   1.000
_cell.length_b   1.000
_cell.length_c   1.000
_cell.angle_alpha   90.00
_cell.angle_beta   90.00
_cell.angle_gamma   90.00
#
_symmetry.space_group_name_H-M   'P 1'
#
loop_
_entity.id
_entity.type
_entity.pdbx_description
1 polymer ?
#
loop_
_entity_poly.entity_id
_entity_poly.type
_entity_poly.pdbx_seq_one_letter_code
_entity_poly.pdbx_strand_id
1 'polypeptide(L)'
;MVNIKETTEEARQAFDEIIDLLTALPATKLNEIPFEGSWTAGQLGQHIILSAGGFVEVINGPTSETKRDPEEKVQAIRGMFLDFSFKMKSPESIVPEEKQYQLIALLEKLLDIKEKFLASIKTLDL
;
A
#
# COMPACT_ATOMS: atom_id res chain seq x y z
N MET A 1 13.37 18.33 5.61
CA MET A 1 13.34 17.63 6.90
C MET A 1 11.91 17.14 7.07
N VAL A 2 11.71 15.83 7.15
CA VAL A 2 10.37 15.23 7.26
C VAL A 2 9.78 15.57 8.64
N ASN A 3 8.53 16.02 8.68
CA ASN A 3 7.83 16.24 9.94
C ASN A 3 7.26 14.91 10.43
N ILE A 4 8.06 14.17 11.21
CA ILE A 4 7.72 12.83 11.70
C ILE A 4 6.33 12.78 12.35
N LYS A 5 5.92 13.83 13.07
CA LYS A 5 4.60 13.88 13.72
C LYS A 5 3.46 13.93 12.71
N GLU A 6 3.58 14.80 11.72
CA GLU A 6 2.58 14.97 10.64
C GLU A 6 2.51 13.71 9.78
N THR A 7 3.63 13.17 9.32
CA THR A 7 3.68 11.92 8.53
C THR A 7 3.11 10.73 9.30
N THR A 8 3.37 10.64 10.61
CA THR A 8 2.79 9.57 11.44
C THR A 8 1.26 9.68 11.51
N GLU A 9 0.73 10.89 11.62
CA GLU A 9 -0.71 11.11 11.74
C GLU A 9 -1.43 10.89 10.42
N GLU A 10 -0.88 11.39 9.31
CA GLU A 10 -1.43 11.14 7.97
C GLU A 10 -1.46 9.64 7.64
N ALA A 11 -0.37 8.92 7.93
CA ALA A 11 -0.32 7.48 7.75
C ALA A 11 -1.34 6.76 8.63
N ARG A 12 -1.46 7.14 9.91
CA ARG A 12 -2.45 6.58 10.83
C ARG A 12 -3.86 6.77 10.27
N GLN A 13 -4.19 7.99 9.88
CA GLN A 13 -5.51 8.35 9.37
C GLN A 13 -5.86 7.55 8.12
N ALA A 14 -4.93 7.43 7.16
CA ALA A 14 -5.17 6.64 5.95
C ALA A 14 -5.45 5.16 6.24
N PHE A 15 -4.73 4.56 7.19
CA PHE A 15 -4.99 3.19 7.62
C PHE A 15 -6.32 3.05 8.39
N ASP A 16 -6.65 4.00 9.26
CA ASP A 16 -7.90 3.98 10.01
C ASP A 16 -9.11 4.11 9.07
N GLU A 17 -9.06 5.02 8.10
CA GLU A 17 -10.14 5.21 7.13
C GLU A 17 -10.42 3.92 6.33
N ILE A 18 -9.39 3.19 5.89
CA ILE A 18 -9.63 1.95 5.16
C ILE A 18 -10.16 0.82 6.05
N ILE A 19 -9.64 0.71 7.28
CA ILE A 19 -10.11 -0.28 8.25
C ILE A 19 -11.58 -0.02 8.60
N ASP A 20 -11.96 1.24 8.80
CA ASP A 20 -13.32 1.65 9.08
C ASP A 20 -14.24 1.37 7.88
N LEU A 21 -13.80 1.69 6.66
CA LEU A 21 -14.56 1.40 5.44
C LEU A 21 -14.83 -0.11 5.27
N LEU A 22 -13.83 -0.96 5.50
CA LEU A 22 -14.00 -2.41 5.43
C LEU A 22 -14.89 -2.94 6.56
N THR A 23 -14.76 -2.40 7.77
CA THR A 23 -15.55 -2.79 8.94
C THR A 23 -17.03 -2.43 8.78
N ALA A 24 -17.32 -1.30 8.14
CA ALA A 24 -18.68 -0.84 7.89
C ALA A 24 -19.42 -1.65 6.80
N LEU A 25 -18.71 -2.46 6.01
CA LEU A 25 -19.33 -3.25 4.96
C LEU A 25 -20.17 -4.41 5.53
N PRO A 26 -21.41 -4.60 5.05
CA PRO A 26 -22.15 -5.82 5.32
C PRO A 26 -21.37 -7.04 4.83
N ALA A 27 -21.38 -8.13 5.59
CA ALA A 27 -20.67 -9.36 5.21
C ALA A 27 -21.09 -9.89 3.82
N THR A 28 -22.34 -9.66 3.42
CA THR A 28 -22.88 -10.02 2.10
C THR A 28 -22.24 -9.24 0.95
N LYS A 29 -21.68 -8.06 1.21
CA LYS A 29 -21.07 -7.17 0.21
C LYS A 29 -19.57 -7.37 0.04
N LEU A 30 -18.90 -8.04 0.97
CA LEU A 30 -17.44 -8.17 0.96
C LEU A 30 -16.90 -8.79 -0.34
N ASN A 31 -17.53 -9.88 -0.78
CA ASN A 31 -17.11 -10.63 -1.96
C ASN A 31 -18.07 -10.44 -3.14
N GLU A 32 -18.93 -9.42 -3.09
CA GLU A 32 -19.82 -9.05 -4.20
C GLU A 32 -19.04 -8.20 -5.20
N ILE A 33 -19.17 -8.51 -6.49
CA ILE A 33 -18.57 -7.71 -7.57
C ILE A 33 -19.51 -6.52 -7.82
N PRO A 34 -19.09 -5.27 -7.58
CA PRO A 34 -19.99 -4.12 -7.68
C PRO A 34 -20.38 -3.77 -9.12
N PHE A 35 -19.49 -3.99 -10.09
CA PHE A 35 -19.76 -3.83 -11.53
C PHE A 35 -18.76 -4.63 -12.38
N GLU A 36 -19.06 -4.83 -13.66
CA GLU A 36 -18.22 -5.61 -14.57
C GLU A 36 -16.78 -5.07 -14.64
N GLY A 37 -15.79 -5.95 -14.51
CA GLY A 37 -14.37 -5.60 -14.54
C GLY A 37 -13.81 -4.98 -13.26
N SER A 38 -14.60 -4.90 -12.18
CA SER A 38 -14.14 -4.42 -10.87
C SER A 38 -13.63 -5.54 -9.97
N TRP A 39 -12.88 -5.16 -8.94
CA TRP A 39 -12.58 -6.00 -7.80
C TRP A 39 -13.69 -5.94 -6.77
N THR A 40 -13.88 -7.05 -6.04
CA THR A 40 -14.70 -7.04 -4.82
C THR A 40 -14.03 -6.20 -3.72
N ALA A 41 -14.78 -5.82 -2.68
CA ALA A 41 -14.18 -5.11 -1.55
C ALA A 41 -13.10 -5.95 -0.84
N GLY A 42 -13.29 -7.28 -0.77
CA GLY A 42 -12.29 -8.21 -0.24
C GLY A 42 -11.01 -8.22 -1.06
N GLN A 43 -11.12 -8.22 -2.39
CA GLN A 43 -9.97 -8.11 -3.29
C GLN A 43 -9.26 -6.75 -3.16
N LEU A 44 -10.00 -5.65 -3.03
CA LEU A 44 -9.42 -4.33 -2.78
C LEU A 44 -8.63 -4.29 -1.46
N GLY A 45 -9.21 -4.84 -0.38
CA GLY A 45 -8.52 -4.99 0.91
C GLY A 45 -7.23 -5.81 0.78
N GLN A 46 -7.29 -6.92 0.05
CA GLN A 46 -6.10 -7.75 -0.21
C GLN A 46 -5.03 -7.03 -1.05
N HIS A 47 -5.42 -6.28 -2.08
CA HIS A 47 -4.49 -5.50 -2.89
C HIS A 47 -3.68 -4.53 -2.01
N ILE A 48 -4.34 -3.89 -1.05
CA ILE A 48 -3.72 -2.93 -0.15
C ILE A 48 -2.82 -3.64 0.86
N ILE A 49 -3.20 -4.81 1.36
CA ILE A 49 -2.33 -5.67 2.17
C ILE A 49 -1.04 -6.04 1.41
N LEU A 50 -1.15 -6.44 0.13
CA LEU A 50 0.01 -6.80 -0.70
C LEU A 50 0.92 -5.59 -0.93
N SER A 51 0.34 -4.44 -1.27
CA SER A 51 1.09 -3.22 -1.56
C SER A 51 1.76 -2.64 -0.30
N ALA A 52 0.98 -2.41 0.76
CA ALA A 52 1.48 -1.80 1.99
C ALA A 52 2.41 -2.75 2.77
N GLY A 53 2.10 -4.06 2.79
CA GLY A 53 2.96 -5.08 3.39
C GLY A 53 4.31 -5.17 2.70
N GLY A 54 4.33 -5.20 1.36
CA GLY A 54 5.58 -5.16 0.59
C GLY A 54 6.39 -3.90 0.84
N PHE A 55 5.73 -2.75 1.03
CA PHE A 55 6.43 -1.50 1.37
C PHE A 55 7.10 -1.59 2.74
N VAL A 56 6.42 -2.13 3.77
CA VAL A 56 7.01 -2.38 5.09
C VAL A 56 8.25 -3.27 4.97
N GLU A 57 8.21 -4.32 4.14
CA GLU A 57 9.37 -5.18 3.92
C GLU A 57 10.53 -4.43 3.25
N VAL A 58 10.25 -3.60 2.24
CA VAL A 58 11.28 -2.85 1.51
C VAL A 58 11.96 -1.80 2.40
N ILE A 59 11.20 -1.02 3.17
CA ILE A 59 11.77 0.06 3.99
C ILE A 59 12.58 -0.47 5.18
N ASN A 60 12.21 -1.64 5.72
CA ASN A 60 12.96 -2.31 6.79
C ASN A 60 13.99 -3.32 6.24
N GLY A 61 14.13 -3.40 4.92
CA GLY A 61 15.06 -4.29 4.26
C GLY A 61 16.52 -3.89 4.51
N PRO A 62 17.47 -4.79 4.25
CA PRO A 62 18.88 -4.47 4.38
C PRO A 62 19.27 -3.36 3.39
N THR A 63 20.00 -2.37 3.88
CA THR A 63 20.54 -1.27 3.06
C THR A 63 22.07 -1.28 3.11
N SER A 64 22.69 -0.71 2.08
CA SER A 64 24.13 -0.48 2.03
C SER A 64 24.39 0.83 1.32
N GLU A 65 25.55 1.45 1.56
CA GLU A 65 25.97 2.59 0.77
C GLU A 65 25.98 2.25 -0.72
N THR A 66 25.37 3.11 -1.53
CA THR A 66 25.32 2.93 -2.98
C THR A 66 26.45 3.71 -3.65
N LYS A 67 27.00 3.14 -4.72
CA LYS A 67 27.95 3.83 -5.62
C LYS A 67 27.26 4.37 -6.87
N ARG A 68 25.93 4.25 -6.96
CA ARG A 68 25.15 4.71 -8.11
C ARG A 68 25.19 6.23 -8.15
N ASP A 69 25.41 6.78 -9.34
CA ASP A 69 25.29 8.21 -9.58
C ASP A 69 23.83 8.65 -9.31
N PRO A 70 23.59 9.60 -8.38
CA PRO A 70 22.25 10.07 -8.09
C PRO A 70 21.56 10.73 -9.30
N GLU A 71 22.31 11.21 -10.29
CA GLU A 71 21.77 11.87 -11.48
C GLU A 71 21.36 10.89 -12.59
N GLU A 72 21.85 9.64 -12.55
CA GLU A 72 21.75 8.66 -13.64
C GLU A 72 20.31 8.47 -14.16
N LYS A 73 19.32 8.49 -13.25
CA LYS A 73 17.90 8.25 -13.58
C LYS A 73 17.03 9.51 -13.59
N VAL A 74 17.56 10.68 -13.23
CA VAL A 74 16.76 11.90 -13.03
C VAL A 74 16.00 12.28 -14.30
N GLN A 75 16.68 12.34 -15.45
CA GLN A 75 16.04 12.74 -16.71
C GLN A 75 14.99 11.72 -17.19
N ALA A 76 15.27 10.42 -17.01
CA ALA A 76 14.33 9.37 -17.37
C ALA A 76 13.06 9.40 -16.50
N ILE A 77 13.22 9.54 -15.18
CA ILE A 77 12.11 9.68 -14.24
C ILE A 77 11.31 10.94 -14.56
N ARG A 78 11.97 12.07 -14.80
CA ARG A 78 11.29 13.31 -15.21
C ARG A 78 10.47 13.13 -16.49
N GLY A 79 11.03 12.47 -17.50
CA GLY A 79 10.30 12.15 -18.74
C GLY A 79 9.05 11.32 -18.48
N MET A 80 9.15 10.28 -17.65
CA MET A 80 8.01 9.44 -17.27
C MET A 80 6.92 10.20 -16.50
N PHE A 81 7.31 11.08 -15.56
CA PHE A 81 6.36 11.84 -14.74
C PHE A 81 5.68 12.99 -15.51
N LEU A 82 6.32 13.52 -16.55
CA LEU A 82 5.76 14.59 -17.38
C LEU A 82 4.97 14.08 -18.59
N ASP A 83 5.06 12.78 -18.90
CA ASP A 83 4.26 12.14 -19.94
C ASP A 83 2.98 11.52 -19.36
N PHE A 84 1.87 12.27 -19.45
CA PHE A 84 0.57 11.81 -18.98
C PHE A 84 -0.05 10.67 -19.81
N SER A 85 0.52 10.37 -20.98
CA SER A 85 0.11 9.24 -21.82
C SER A 85 0.73 7.93 -21.36
N PHE A 86 1.85 7.99 -20.61
CA PHE A 86 2.54 6.82 -20.10
C PHE A 86 1.70 6.13 -19.01
N LYS A 87 1.41 4.83 -19.21
CA LYS A 87 0.66 3.99 -18.27
C LYS A 87 1.49 2.76 -17.92
N MET A 88 1.92 2.66 -16.67
CA MET A 88 2.56 1.45 -16.16
C MET A 88 1.51 0.40 -15.82
N LYS A 89 1.81 -0.87 -16.12
CA LYS A 89 1.00 -1.99 -15.64
C LYS A 89 1.34 -2.27 -14.19
N SER A 90 0.33 -2.53 -13.38
CA SER A 90 0.52 -3.02 -12.02
C SER A 90 1.35 -4.30 -12.05
N PRO A 91 2.34 -4.48 -11.14
CA PRO A 91 2.98 -5.77 -10.95
C PRO A 91 1.96 -6.87 -10.66
N GLU A 92 2.17 -8.07 -11.18
CA GLU A 92 1.30 -9.22 -10.93
C GLU A 92 1.29 -9.59 -9.44
N SER A 93 2.38 -9.34 -8.71
CA SER A 93 2.53 -9.66 -7.29
C SER A 93 1.57 -8.93 -6.36
N ILE A 94 0.99 -7.82 -6.80
CA ILE A 94 -0.01 -7.06 -6.01
C ILE A 94 -1.44 -7.24 -6.53
N VAL A 95 -1.66 -8.10 -7.54
CA VAL A 95 -3.00 -8.46 -7.98
C VAL A 95 -3.61 -9.44 -6.98
N PRO A 96 -4.78 -9.15 -6.39
CA PRO A 96 -5.41 -10.05 -5.44
C PRO A 96 -5.95 -11.30 -6.13
N GLU A 97 -5.78 -12.46 -5.49
CA GLU A 97 -6.35 -13.73 -5.96
C GLU A 97 -7.88 -13.67 -6.12
N GLU A 98 -8.41 -14.39 -7.11
CA GLU A 98 -9.86 -14.55 -7.29
C GLU A 98 -10.42 -15.60 -6.33
N LYS A 99 -10.67 -15.19 -5.08
CA LYS A 99 -11.26 -16.04 -4.04
C LYS A 99 -12.22 -15.28 -3.13
N GLN A 100 -12.92 -16.03 -2.29
CA GLN A 100 -13.70 -15.47 -1.19
C GLN A 100 -12.76 -15.06 -0.06
N TYR A 101 -12.88 -13.81 0.37
CA TYR A 101 -12.13 -13.26 1.49
C TYR A 101 -12.96 -13.27 2.77
N GLN A 102 -12.27 -13.27 3.91
CA GLN A 102 -12.87 -13.13 5.23
C GLN A 102 -12.51 -11.78 5.81
N LEU A 103 -13.51 -11.01 6.22
CA LEU A 103 -13.31 -9.65 6.74
C LEU A 103 -12.32 -9.63 7.89
N ILE A 104 -12.49 -10.52 8.87
CA ILE A 104 -11.62 -10.57 10.07
C ILE A 104 -10.16 -10.78 9.68
N ALA A 105 -9.87 -11.70 8.76
CA ALA A 105 -8.50 -11.96 8.31
C ALA A 105 -7.87 -10.75 7.59
N LEU A 106 -8.66 -10.00 6.81
CA LEU A 106 -8.19 -8.76 6.17
C LEU A 106 -7.87 -7.68 7.21
N LEU A 107 -8.77 -7.48 8.18
CA LEU A 107 -8.60 -6.48 9.22
C LEU A 107 -7.39 -6.78 10.11
N GLU A 108 -7.19 -8.04 10.51
CA GLU A 108 -6.02 -8.48 11.28
C GLU A 108 -4.71 -8.15 10.55
N LYS A 109 -4.65 -8.39 9.24
CA LYS A 109 -3.48 -8.09 8.42
C LYS A 109 -3.24 -6.59 8.25
N LEU A 110 -4.30 -5.81 8.02
CA LEU A 110 -4.20 -4.36 7.91
C LEU A 110 -3.72 -3.71 9.21
N LEU A 111 -4.22 -4.17 10.36
CA LEU A 111 -3.78 -3.71 11.68
C LEU A 111 -2.30 -4.04 11.93
N ASP A 112 -1.87 -5.26 11.62
CA ASP A 112 -0.45 -5.65 11.74
C ASP A 112 0.47 -4.80 10.84
N ILE A 113 0.05 -4.56 9.59
CA ILE A 113 0.80 -3.70 8.66
C ILE A 113 0.84 -2.27 9.17
N LYS A 114 -0.29 -1.71 9.64
CA LYS A 114 -0.37 -0.36 10.20
C LYS A 114 0.64 -0.19 11.32
N GLU A 115 0.66 -1.10 12.30
CA GLU A 115 1.57 -1.00 13.45
C GLU A 115 3.04 -1.05 13.01
N LYS A 116 3.39 -1.97 12.09
CA LYS A 116 4.75 -2.05 11.55
C LYS A 116 5.15 -0.81 10.77
N PHE A 117 4.25 -0.28 9.93
CA PHE A 117 4.50 0.93 9.15
C PHE A 117 4.72 2.15 10.05
N LEU A 118 3.86 2.34 11.05
CA LEU A 118 3.99 3.44 12.01
C LEU A 118 5.23 3.31 12.89
N ALA A 119 5.68 2.08 13.19
CA ALA A 119 6.95 1.86 13.86
C ALA A 119 8.13 2.32 12.99
N SER A 120 8.14 1.95 11.70
CA SER A 120 9.20 2.33 10.76
C SER A 120 9.37 3.84 10.60
N ILE A 121 8.28 4.61 10.57
CA ILE A 121 8.35 6.10 10.52
C ILE A 121 9.14 6.68 11.70
N LYS A 122 9.06 6.05 12.88
CA LYS A 122 9.67 6.55 14.11
C LYS A 122 11.11 6.08 14.29
N THR A 123 11.47 4.92 13.73
CA THR A 123 12.75 4.27 14.00
C THR A 123 13.75 4.38 12.85
N LEU A 124 13.27 4.63 11.63
CA LEU A 124 14.13 4.83 10.47
C LEU A 124 14.48 6.31 10.32
N ASP A 125 15.72 6.57 9.92
CA ASP A 125 16.15 7.89 9.48
C ASP A 125 15.68 8.09 8.02
N LEU A 126 14.54 8.77 7.85
CA LEU A 126 13.81 8.96 6.60
C LEU A 126 13.95 10.39 6.03
#